data_AF-A0A919ZM89-F1
#
_entry.id   AF-A0A919ZM89-F1
#
_cell.length_a   1.000
_cell.length_b   1.000
_cell.length_c   1.000
_cell.angle_alpha   90.00
_cell.angle_beta   90.00
_cell.angle_gamma   90.00
#
_symmetry.space_group_name_H-M   'P 1'
#
loop_
_entity.id
_entity.type
_entity.pdbx_description
1 polymer ?
#
loop_
_entity_poly.entity_id
_entity_poly.type
_entity_poly.pdbx_seq_one_letter_code
_entity_poly.pdbx_strand_id
1 'polypeptide(L)'
;MILKKKNGVYLAGAVIILMIILVYFISRPAGLYGNDQESIEKILQSEQVFQNTEIEILEIKDIYNRRVVAFLSDQDPAYAEFRKDEKGNYLLSKFQDRNGEALSSFLIQEFEDQDEVHAASMLYIANQDNTISKLELTVNEDQVFEREFEVNQKAVEWIELPESNEFQFKYRYYDENGKPLNE
;
A
#
# COMPACT_ATOMS: atom_id res chain seq x y z
N MET A 1 15.05 -66.27 -10.79
CA MET A 1 14.26 -65.59 -9.75
C MET A 1 14.98 -64.31 -9.27
N ILE A 2 15.13 -63.27 -10.10
CA ILE A 2 15.80 -62.00 -9.71
C ILE A 2 15.17 -60.80 -10.44
N LEU A 3 13.83 -60.67 -10.41
CA LEU A 3 13.15 -59.48 -10.95
C LEU A 3 12.19 -58.79 -9.97
N LYS A 4 12.04 -59.27 -8.73
CA LYS A 4 11.18 -58.62 -7.72
C LYS A 4 11.89 -57.59 -6.82
N LYS A 5 13.23 -57.55 -6.79
CA LYS A 5 14.00 -56.75 -5.82
C LYS A 5 14.29 -55.31 -6.27
N LYS A 6 14.30 -55.03 -7.59
CA LYS A 6 14.57 -53.69 -8.13
C LYS A 6 13.36 -52.75 -8.03
N ASN A 7 12.14 -53.28 -8.16
CA ASN A 7 10.90 -52.49 -8.12
C ASN A 7 10.63 -51.88 -6.73
N GLY A 8 11.05 -52.54 -5.65
CA GLY A 8 10.91 -52.01 -4.29
C GLY A 8 11.76 -50.77 -4.03
N VAL A 9 12.92 -50.65 -4.68
CA VAL A 9 13.80 -49.48 -4.55
C VAL A 9 13.21 -48.28 -5.29
N TYR A 10 12.64 -48.49 -6.49
CA TYR A 10 11.93 -47.44 -7.22
C TYR A 10 10.67 -46.98 -6.48
N LEU A 11 9.93 -47.91 -5.86
CA LEU A 11 8.75 -47.58 -5.06
C LEU A 11 9.12 -46.75 -3.82
N ALA A 12 10.17 -47.16 -3.10
CA ALA A 12 10.66 -46.42 -1.94
C ALA A 12 11.16 -45.01 -2.33
N GLY A 13 11.89 -44.89 -3.44
CA GLY A 13 12.32 -43.60 -3.98
C GLY A 13 11.15 -42.68 -4.34
N ALA A 14 10.11 -43.21 -4.99
CA ALA A 14 8.91 -42.44 -5.33
C ALA A 14 8.15 -41.94 -4.08
N VAL A 15 8.06 -42.77 -3.03
CA VAL A 15 7.44 -42.37 -1.76
C VAL A 15 8.23 -41.27 -1.07
N ILE A 16 9.57 -41.33 -1.10
CA ILE A 16 10.42 -40.28 -0.52
C ILE A 16 10.24 -38.97 -1.29
N ILE A 17 10.22 -39.00 -2.62
CA ILE A 17 9.96 -37.81 -3.45
C ILE A 17 8.57 -37.23 -3.15
N LEU A 18 7.55 -38.08 -3.02
CA LEU A 18 6.20 -37.65 -2.68
C LEU A 18 6.15 -36.98 -1.30
N MET A 19 6.86 -37.53 -0.30
CA MET A 19 6.96 -36.91 1.03
C MET A 19 7.69 -35.57 0.99
N ILE A 20 8.76 -35.44 0.22
CA ILE A 20 9.47 -34.16 0.04
C ILE A 20 8.55 -33.12 -0.59
N ILE A 21 7.77 -33.50 -1.61
CA ILE A 21 6.78 -32.64 -2.25
C ILE A 21 5.69 -32.23 -1.25
N LEU A 22 5.13 -33.18 -0.50
CA LEU A 22 4.12 -32.91 0.53
C LEU A 22 4.64 -31.97 1.62
N VAL A 23 5.84 -32.22 2.15
CA VAL A 23 6.49 -31.33 3.13
C VAL A 23 6.72 -29.96 2.50
N TYR A 24 7.19 -29.87 1.26
CA TYR A 24 7.36 -28.57 0.58
C TYR A 24 6.03 -27.79 0.44
N PHE A 25 4.92 -28.46 0.15
CA PHE A 25 3.60 -27.82 0.04
C PHE A 25 2.98 -27.48 1.41
N ILE A 26 3.19 -28.30 2.44
CA ILE A 26 2.68 -28.08 3.80
C ILE A 26 3.53 -27.06 4.56
N SER A 27 4.84 -27.06 4.34
CA SER A 27 5.81 -26.12 4.92
C SER A 27 5.91 -24.82 4.14
N ARG A 28 5.07 -24.59 3.12
CA ARG A 28 4.87 -23.23 2.64
C ARG A 28 4.43 -22.40 3.85
N PRO A 29 5.11 -21.31 4.18
CA PRO A 29 4.61 -20.42 5.21
C PRO A 29 3.16 -20.11 4.87
N ALA A 30 2.27 -20.15 5.89
CA ALA A 30 0.95 -19.55 5.76
C ALA A 30 1.15 -18.20 5.06
N GLY A 31 0.42 -17.96 3.96
CA GLY A 31 0.66 -16.80 3.12
C GLY A 31 0.85 -15.57 4.00
N LEU A 32 1.91 -14.82 3.79
CA LEU A 32 2.11 -13.60 4.56
C LEU A 32 1.02 -12.63 4.12
N TYR A 33 0.06 -12.35 5.01
CA TYR A 33 -1.11 -11.53 4.74
C TYR A 33 -1.02 -10.23 5.53
N GLY A 34 -1.38 -9.09 4.94
CA GLY A 34 -1.34 -7.75 5.54
C GLY A 34 -2.44 -7.50 6.56
N ASN A 35 -2.75 -8.49 7.40
CA ASN A 35 -3.83 -8.45 8.38
C ASN A 35 -3.48 -7.59 9.60
N ASP A 36 -2.19 -7.40 9.89
CA ASP A 36 -1.67 -6.61 10.99
C ASP A 36 -0.42 -5.82 10.55
N GLN A 37 0.01 -4.88 11.38
CA GLN A 37 1.13 -4.00 11.05
C GLN A 37 2.44 -4.77 10.81
N GLU A 38 2.79 -5.74 11.65
CA GLU A 38 4.03 -6.51 11.53
C GLU A 38 4.06 -7.29 10.21
N SER A 39 2.92 -7.87 9.83
CA SER A 39 2.80 -8.59 8.57
C SER A 39 2.81 -7.67 7.35
N ILE A 40 2.22 -6.48 7.43
CA ILE A 40 2.29 -5.44 6.39
C ILE A 40 3.75 -5.03 6.16
N GLU A 41 4.49 -4.70 7.22
CA GLU A 41 5.91 -4.30 7.12
C GLU A 41 6.74 -5.39 6.44
N LYS A 42 6.56 -6.66 6.83
CA LYS A 42 7.26 -7.79 6.20
C LYS A 42 6.90 -7.98 4.73
N ILE A 43 5.64 -7.74 4.34
CA ILE A 43 5.21 -7.81 2.94
C ILE A 43 5.88 -6.69 2.15
N LEU A 44 5.82 -5.45 2.64
CA LEU A 44 6.44 -4.31 1.99
C LEU A 44 7.95 -4.51 1.82
N GLN A 45 8.66 -4.93 2.88
CA GLN A 45 10.10 -5.24 2.81
C GLN A 45 10.47 -6.41 1.89
N SER A 46 9.50 -7.26 1.52
CA SER A 46 9.72 -8.33 0.53
C SER A 46 9.67 -7.82 -0.91
N GLU A 47 9.10 -6.63 -1.15
CA GLU A 47 9.11 -5.96 -2.43
C GLU A 47 10.48 -5.34 -2.71
N GLN A 48 11.00 -5.52 -3.93
CA GLN A 48 12.35 -5.09 -4.30
C GLN A 48 12.58 -3.58 -4.06
N VAL A 49 11.55 -2.76 -4.26
CA VAL A 49 11.63 -1.29 -4.13
C VAL A 49 11.86 -0.86 -2.67
N PHE A 50 11.34 -1.63 -1.71
CA PHE A 50 11.43 -1.31 -0.28
C PHE A 50 12.44 -2.23 0.45
N GLN A 51 13.23 -2.97 -0.32
CA GLN A 51 14.19 -3.90 0.25
C GLN A 51 15.30 -3.10 0.94
N ASN A 52 15.45 -3.30 2.25
CA ASN A 52 16.40 -2.60 3.12
C ASN A 52 16.06 -1.13 3.41
N THR A 53 14.84 -0.68 3.16
CA THR A 53 14.36 0.62 3.64
C THR A 53 13.71 0.49 5.01
N GLU A 54 13.79 1.55 5.81
CA GLU A 54 13.00 1.68 7.03
C GLU A 54 11.55 2.00 6.65
N ILE A 55 10.63 1.14 7.07
CA ILE A 55 9.19 1.33 6.86
C ILE A 55 8.60 1.86 8.14
N GLU A 56 8.00 3.04 8.07
CA GLU A 56 7.25 3.64 9.15
C GLU A 56 5.79 3.80 8.73
N ILE A 57 4.92 2.93 9.24
CA ILE A 57 3.48 3.03 8.98
C ILE A 57 2.90 4.19 9.78
N LEU A 58 2.26 5.13 9.08
CA LEU A 58 1.60 6.29 9.67
C LEU A 58 0.11 6.04 9.88
N GLU A 59 -0.55 5.40 8.91
CA GLU A 59 -1.97 5.08 8.99
C GLU A 59 -2.31 3.78 8.24
N ILE A 60 -3.27 3.03 8.79
CA ILE A 60 -3.93 1.90 8.13
C ILE A 60 -5.43 2.21 8.10
N LYS A 61 -6.00 2.32 6.91
CA LYS A 61 -7.42 2.60 6.69
C LYS A 61 -8.06 1.51 5.85
N ASP A 62 -9.12 0.91 6.38
CA ASP A 62 -9.93 -0.08 5.64
C ASP A 62 -11.07 0.65 4.91
N ILE A 63 -11.18 0.43 3.60
CA ILE A 63 -12.20 1.01 2.72
C ILE A 63 -12.82 -0.14 1.91
N TYR A 64 -14.07 -0.49 2.22
CA TYR A 64 -14.75 -1.67 1.64
C TYR A 64 -13.91 -2.96 1.74
N ASN A 65 -13.51 -3.53 0.60
CA ASN A 65 -12.69 -4.74 0.49
C ASN A 65 -11.19 -4.43 0.38
N ARG A 66 -10.79 -3.16 0.55
CA ARG A 66 -9.40 -2.70 0.48
C ARG A 66 -8.89 -2.26 1.85
N ARG A 67 -7.58 -2.36 2.01
CA ARG A 67 -6.82 -1.75 3.10
C ARG A 67 -5.76 -0.87 2.48
N VAL A 68 -5.80 0.41 2.78
CA VAL A 68 -4.81 1.39 2.36
C VAL A 68 -3.87 1.64 3.53
N VAL A 69 -2.58 1.55 3.25
CA VAL A 69 -1.51 1.77 4.21
C VAL A 69 -0.74 2.98 3.74
N ALA A 70 -0.77 4.06 4.51
CA ALA A 70 0.06 5.24 4.33
C ALA A 70 1.32 5.08 5.19
N PHE A 71 2.49 5.20 4.58
CA PHE A 71 3.77 4.96 5.27
C PHE A 71 4.88 5.84 4.71
N LEU A 72 5.99 5.89 5.44
CA LEU A 72 7.25 6.43 4.95
C LEU A 72 8.22 5.29 4.66
N SER A 73 8.92 5.36 3.53
CA SER A 73 10.04 4.49 3.18
C SER A 73 11.31 5.34 3.19
N ASP A 74 12.18 5.17 4.19
CA ASP A 74 13.36 6.02 4.39
C ASP A 74 13.01 7.53 4.41
N GLN A 75 11.92 7.89 5.12
CA GLN A 75 11.33 9.23 5.18
C GLN A 75 10.57 9.69 3.92
N ASP A 76 10.61 8.96 2.81
CA ASP A 76 9.86 9.32 1.61
C ASP A 76 8.40 8.83 1.67
N PRO A 77 7.41 9.69 1.36
CA PRO A 77 6.01 9.33 1.29
C PRO A 77 5.72 8.15 0.35
N ALA A 78 5.00 7.15 0.85
CA ALA A 78 4.57 6.01 0.07
C ALA A 78 3.21 5.48 0.54
N TYR A 79 2.51 4.79 -0.35
CA TYR A 79 1.29 4.07 0.02
C TYR A 79 1.24 2.68 -0.59
N ALA A 80 0.53 1.79 0.08
CA ALA A 80 0.21 0.45 -0.40
C ALA A 80 -1.27 0.16 -0.23
N GLU A 81 -1.81 -0.60 -1.18
CA GLU A 81 -3.18 -1.08 -1.16
C GLU A 81 -3.17 -2.61 -1.11
N PHE A 82 -3.95 -3.16 -0.18
CA PHE A 82 -4.17 -4.57 -0.05
C PHE A 82 -5.63 -4.90 -0.35
N ARG A 83 -5.86 -6.00 -1.06
CA ARG A 83 -7.19 -6.53 -1.36
C ARG A 83 -7.53 -7.68 -0.41
N LYS A 84 -8.72 -7.64 0.17
CA LYS A 84 -9.24 -8.71 1.02
C LYS A 84 -9.66 -9.91 0.16
N ASP A 85 -9.18 -11.09 0.50
CA ASP A 85 -9.59 -12.36 -0.10
C ASP A 85 -10.87 -12.92 0.55
N GLU A 86 -11.43 -13.98 -0.03
CA GLU A 86 -12.65 -14.64 0.48
C GLU A 86 -12.49 -15.22 1.90
N LYS A 87 -11.25 -15.42 2.37
CA LYS A 87 -10.94 -15.89 3.72
C LYS A 87 -10.75 -14.74 4.70
N GLY A 88 -10.90 -13.50 4.24
CA GLY A 88 -10.74 -12.29 5.03
C GLY A 88 -9.29 -11.82 5.17
N ASN A 89 -8.35 -12.37 4.40
CA ASN A 89 -6.94 -11.98 4.44
C ASN A 89 -6.60 -10.89 3.43
N TYR A 90 -5.71 -9.98 3.81
CA TYR A 90 -5.28 -8.88 2.96
C TYR A 90 -4.02 -9.25 2.14
N LEU A 91 -4.14 -9.19 0.82
CA LEU A 91 -3.07 -9.46 -0.14
C LEU A 91 -2.61 -8.15 -0.77
N LEU A 92 -1.30 -7.89 -0.82
CA LEU A 92 -0.77 -6.70 -1.50
C LEU A 92 -1.23 -6.69 -2.96
N SER A 93 -1.85 -5.58 -3.37
CA SER A 93 -2.43 -5.40 -4.70
C SER A 93 -1.68 -4.34 -5.51
N LYS A 94 -1.32 -3.23 -4.87
CA LYS A 94 -0.65 -2.09 -5.51
C LYS A 94 0.16 -1.34 -4.46
N PHE A 95 1.23 -0.66 -4.89
CA PHE A 95 1.92 0.34 -4.09
C PHE A 95 2.46 1.46 -4.99
N GLN A 96 2.79 2.59 -4.38
CA GLN A 96 3.47 3.71 -5.03
C GLN A 96 4.32 4.48 -4.01
N ASP A 97 5.48 4.95 -4.44
CA ASP A 97 6.41 5.78 -3.69
C ASP A 97 6.65 7.14 -4.39
N ARG A 98 7.15 8.11 -3.60
CA ARG A 98 7.49 9.47 -4.03
C ARG A 98 8.82 9.89 -3.40
N ASN A 99 9.91 9.42 -4.02
CA ASN A 99 11.25 9.62 -3.48
C ASN A 99 11.68 11.09 -3.53
N GLY A 100 12.20 11.61 -2.42
CA GLY A 100 12.69 12.97 -2.27
C GLY A 100 11.62 14.05 -2.12
N GLU A 101 10.36 13.68 -1.87
CA GLU A 101 9.26 14.63 -1.63
C GLU A 101 8.93 14.70 -0.13
N ALA A 102 8.75 15.90 0.41
CA ALA A 102 8.38 16.08 1.83
C ALA A 102 6.86 15.99 2.08
N LEU A 103 6.06 16.25 1.04
CA LEU A 103 4.61 16.10 1.01
C LEU A 103 4.23 15.57 -0.36
N SER A 104 3.44 14.49 -0.39
CA SER A 104 2.98 13.89 -1.64
C SER A 104 1.50 13.56 -1.61
N SER A 105 0.90 13.48 -2.80
CA SER A 105 -0.50 13.09 -2.98
C SER A 105 -0.66 11.81 -3.81
N PHE A 106 -1.68 11.03 -3.47
CA PHE A 106 -2.02 9.76 -4.09
C PHE A 106 -3.53 9.68 -4.32
N LEU A 107 -3.93 9.43 -5.57
CA LEU A 107 -5.34 9.18 -5.89
C LEU A 107 -5.69 7.73 -5.54
N ILE A 108 -6.61 7.58 -4.58
CA ILE A 108 -7.13 6.31 -4.12
C ILE A 108 -8.51 6.12 -4.74
N GLN A 109 -8.66 5.11 -5.59
CA GLN A 109 -9.95 4.71 -6.12
C GLN A 109 -10.61 3.74 -5.14
N GLU A 110 -11.86 3.99 -4.81
CA GLU A 110 -12.61 3.23 -3.82
C GLU A 110 -13.61 2.33 -4.54
N PHE A 111 -13.47 1.03 -4.34
CA PHE A 111 -14.24 -0.01 -5.00
C PHE A 111 -15.06 -0.77 -3.95
N GLU A 112 -16.39 -0.72 -4.03
CA GLU A 112 -17.27 -1.58 -3.22
C GLU A 112 -17.25 -3.02 -3.81
N ASP A 113 -17.41 -3.13 -5.13
CA ASP A 113 -17.32 -4.38 -5.90
C ASP A 113 -16.01 -4.49 -6.72
N GLN A 114 -15.79 -5.59 -7.44
CA GLN A 114 -14.47 -5.87 -8.04
C GLN A 114 -14.05 -4.88 -9.15
N ASP A 115 -15.01 -4.27 -9.85
CA ASP A 115 -14.74 -3.57 -11.11
C ASP A 115 -15.37 -2.17 -11.21
N GLU A 116 -16.20 -1.74 -10.24
CA GLU A 116 -16.86 -0.43 -10.27
C GLU A 116 -16.24 0.51 -9.24
N VAL A 117 -15.77 1.68 -9.69
CA VAL A 117 -15.28 2.74 -8.81
C VAL A 117 -16.51 3.46 -8.25
N HIS A 118 -16.70 3.39 -6.94
CA HIS A 118 -17.82 4.04 -6.25
C HIS A 118 -17.48 5.45 -5.82
N ALA A 119 -16.24 5.66 -5.38
CA ALA A 119 -15.74 6.95 -4.94
C ALA A 119 -14.24 7.05 -5.20
N ALA A 120 -13.69 8.24 -4.97
CA ALA A 120 -12.25 8.43 -4.96
C ALA A 120 -11.89 9.40 -3.84
N SER A 121 -10.71 9.20 -3.26
CA SER A 121 -10.12 10.10 -2.29
C SER A 121 -8.71 10.48 -2.71
N MET A 122 -8.31 11.70 -2.40
CA MET A 122 -6.91 12.11 -2.43
C MET A 122 -6.30 11.87 -1.05
N LEU A 123 -5.31 11.00 -0.98
CA LEU A 123 -4.48 10.75 0.19
C LEU A 123 -3.24 11.64 0.12
N TYR A 124 -2.98 12.38 1.19
CA TYR A 124 -1.77 13.17 1.38
C TYR A 124 -0.94 12.56 2.50
N ILE A 125 0.38 12.49 2.27
CA ILE A 125 1.34 11.98 3.24
C ILE A 125 2.47 13.00 3.34
N ALA A 126 2.69 13.52 4.55
CA ALA A 126 3.77 14.44 4.87
C ALA A 126 4.81 13.74 5.75
N ASN A 127 6.09 14.01 5.50
CA ASN A 127 7.18 13.57 6.36
C ASN A 127 7.64 14.69 7.31
N GLN A 128 8.66 14.40 8.12
CA GLN A 128 9.19 15.31 9.13
C GLN A 128 9.85 16.58 8.55
N ASP A 129 10.18 16.59 7.26
CA ASP A 129 10.81 17.71 6.57
C ASP A 129 9.78 18.63 5.86
N ASN A 130 8.48 18.33 5.98
CA ASN A 130 7.43 19.13 5.35
C ASN A 130 7.36 20.56 5.91
N THR A 131 7.56 21.56 5.05
CA THR A 131 7.42 22.98 5.40
C THR A 131 6.11 23.60 4.91
N ILE A 132 5.25 22.83 4.25
CA ILE A 132 3.94 23.28 3.78
C ILE A 132 2.99 23.26 4.97
N SER A 133 2.39 24.40 5.30
CA SER A 133 1.41 24.53 6.38
C SER A 133 -0.03 24.42 5.89
N LYS A 134 -0.29 24.75 4.61
CA LYS A 134 -1.61 24.69 4.01
C LYS A 134 -1.55 24.24 2.57
N LEU A 135 -2.53 23.42 2.20
CA LEU A 135 -2.82 23.02 0.83
C LEU A 135 -4.23 23.49 0.47
N GLU A 136 -4.36 24.05 -0.73
CA GLU A 136 -5.63 24.19 -1.44
C GLU A 136 -5.64 23.28 -2.67
N LEU A 137 -6.56 22.32 -2.69
CA LEU A 137 -6.84 21.48 -3.83
C LEU A 137 -8.11 21.99 -4.51
N THR A 138 -8.02 22.41 -5.77
CA THR A 138 -9.18 22.63 -6.63
C THR A 138 -9.41 21.42 -7.53
N VAL A 139 -10.61 20.86 -7.51
CA VAL A 139 -11.06 19.73 -8.32
C VAL A 139 -12.08 20.22 -9.34
N ASN A 140 -11.92 19.85 -10.61
CA ASN A 140 -12.87 20.12 -11.70
C ASN A 140 -13.27 21.61 -11.83
N GLU A 141 -12.28 22.50 -11.64
CA GLU A 141 -12.35 23.97 -11.77
C GLU A 141 -12.99 24.75 -10.61
N ASP A 142 -13.99 24.21 -9.90
CA ASP A 142 -14.79 24.99 -8.95
C ASP A 142 -14.83 24.45 -7.52
N GLN A 143 -14.51 23.18 -7.29
CA GLN A 143 -14.55 22.60 -5.94
C GLN A 143 -13.22 22.76 -5.23
N VAL A 144 -13.19 23.58 -4.20
CA VAL A 144 -11.98 23.89 -3.43
C VAL A 144 -12.01 23.20 -2.08
N PHE A 145 -10.95 22.46 -1.79
CA PHE A 145 -10.70 21.80 -0.52
C PHE A 145 -9.45 22.36 0.12
N GLU A 146 -9.49 22.63 1.42
CA GLU A 146 -8.34 23.09 2.18
C GLU A 146 -7.92 22.03 3.21
N ARG A 147 -6.60 21.86 3.38
CA ARG A 147 -6.00 21.05 4.44
C ARG A 147 -4.85 21.83 5.06
N GLU A 148 -4.82 21.83 6.38
CA GLU A 148 -3.73 22.39 7.16
C GLU A 148 -2.82 21.25 7.64
N PHE A 149 -1.53 21.54 7.72
CA PHE A 149 -0.51 20.62 8.19
C PHE A 149 0.33 21.32 9.25
N GLU A 150 0.64 20.61 10.33
CA GLU A 150 1.67 21.07 11.25
C GLU A 150 3.03 20.91 10.56
N VAL A 151 3.77 22.02 10.42
CA VAL A 151 5.08 22.01 9.76
C VAL A 151 6.09 21.21 10.58
N ASN A 152 7.00 20.55 9.87
CA ASN A 152 7.98 19.63 10.43
C ASN A 152 7.32 18.55 11.30
N GLN A 153 6.21 17.98 10.84
CA GLN A 153 5.58 16.84 11.47
C GLN A 153 5.05 15.89 10.41
N LYS A 154 5.10 14.60 10.73
CA LYS A 154 4.51 13.55 9.91
C LYS A 154 2.99 13.66 9.98
N ALA A 155 2.32 13.57 8.85
CA ALA A 155 0.87 13.67 8.79
C ALA A 155 0.30 12.81 7.66
N VAL A 156 -0.93 12.36 7.87
CA VAL A 156 -1.75 11.70 6.85
C VAL A 156 -3.08 12.43 6.78
N GLU A 157 -3.46 12.89 5.60
CA GLU A 157 -4.69 13.65 5.38
C GLU A 157 -5.46 13.08 4.20
N TRP A 158 -6.80 13.08 4.31
CA TRP A 158 -7.69 12.57 3.27
C TRP A 158 -8.65 13.65 2.79
N ILE A 159 -8.86 13.71 1.47
CA ILE A 159 -9.89 14.52 0.84
C ILE A 159 -10.76 13.60 -0.01
N GLU A 160 -12.01 13.39 0.41
CA GLU A 160 -13.02 12.73 -0.42
C GLU A 160 -13.31 13.62 -1.63
N LEU A 161 -13.23 13.03 -2.83
CA LEU A 161 -13.45 13.73 -4.07
C LEU A 161 -14.93 13.65 -4.49
N PRO A 162 -15.45 14.66 -5.21
CA PRO A 162 -16.76 14.55 -5.82
C PRO A 162 -16.82 13.39 -6.81
N GLU A 163 -18.01 12.83 -7.00
CA GLU A 163 -18.25 11.89 -8.09
C GLU A 163 -17.91 12.54 -9.44
N SER A 164 -16.99 11.92 -10.19
CA SER A 164 -16.61 12.35 -11.53
C SER A 164 -15.98 11.19 -12.31
N ASN A 165 -16.18 11.18 -13.62
CA ASN A 165 -15.52 10.23 -14.51
C ASN A 165 -14.07 10.62 -14.79
N GLU A 166 -13.76 11.91 -14.74
CA GLU A 166 -12.43 12.47 -14.96
C GLU A 166 -12.15 13.54 -13.90
N PHE A 167 -10.90 13.59 -13.43
CA PHE A 167 -10.48 14.59 -12.44
C PHE A 167 -9.45 15.53 -13.03
N GLN A 168 -9.66 16.82 -12.82
CA GLN A 168 -8.66 17.85 -13.05
C GLN A 168 -8.28 18.49 -11.71
N PHE A 169 -6.99 18.51 -11.41
CA PHE A 169 -6.47 19.00 -10.14
C PHE A 169 -5.65 20.28 -10.33
N LYS A 170 -5.88 21.29 -9.50
CA LYS A 170 -5.00 22.46 -9.34
C LYS A 170 -4.60 22.56 -7.87
N TYR A 171 -3.32 22.73 -7.62
CA TYR A 171 -2.74 22.76 -6.28
C TYR A 171 -2.18 24.14 -5.98
N ARG A 172 -2.45 24.65 -4.78
CA ARG A 172 -1.69 25.76 -4.19
C ARG A 172 -1.20 25.35 -2.82
N TYR A 173 0.07 25.63 -2.55
CA TYR A 173 0.71 25.33 -1.28
C TYR A 173 1.12 26.64 -0.62
N TYR A 174 1.03 26.68 0.71
CA TYR A 174 1.38 27.85 1.50
C TYR A 174 2.37 27.47 2.60
N ASP A 175 3.29 28.39 2.92
CA ASP A 175 4.19 28.26 4.07
C ASP A 175 3.48 28.63 5.39
N GLU A 176 4.15 28.45 6.52
CA GLU A 176 3.63 28.78 7.86
C GLU A 176 3.19 30.24 8.05
N ASN A 177 3.63 31.15 7.18
CA ASN A 177 3.25 32.57 7.21
C ASN A 177 2.08 32.88 6.26
N GLY A 178 1.50 31.86 5.62
CA GLY A 178 0.42 31.99 4.65
C GLY A 178 0.89 32.50 3.28
N LYS A 179 2.18 32.49 2.98
CA LYS A 179 2.70 32.88 1.67
C LYS A 179 2.61 31.70 0.70
N PRO A 180 2.09 31.89 -0.52
CA PRO A 180 2.07 30.84 -1.52
C PRO A 180 3.50 30.45 -1.93
N LEU A 181 3.74 29.13 -2.01
CA LEU A 181 5.02 28.54 -2.38
C LEU A 181 5.15 28.29 -3.89
N ASN A 182 4.01 28.21 -4.60
CA ASN A 182 3.94 28.13 -6.05
C ASN A 182 3.12 29.31 -6.59
N GLU A 183 3.67 30.06 -7.55
CA GLU A 183 2.94 31.00 -8.44
C GLU A 183 2.62 30.32 -9.77
#